data_AF-X0XII4-F1
#
_entry.id   AF-X0XII4-F1
#
_cell.length_a   1.000
_cell.length_b   1.000
_cell.length_c   1.000
_cell.angle_alpha   90.00
_cell.angle_beta   90.00
_cell.angle_gamma   90.00
#
_symmetry.space_group_name_H-M   'P 1'
#
loop_
_entity.id
_entity.type
_entity.pdbx_description
1 polymer ?
#
loop_
_entity_poly.entity_id
_entity_poly.type
_entity_poly.pdbx_seq_one_letter_code
_entity_poly.pdbx_strand_id
1 'polypeptide(L)' 'FSKIVVEEAEGFKVTGRTTIQELLDFGITEEKFEEITGFKVPDNKSVFVRDFIIDKGLEFGETKDKFAE' A
#
# COMPACT_ATOMS: atom_id res chain seq x y z
N PHE A 1 3.25 -33.77 -0.06
CA PHE A 1 2.21 -32.75 0.11
C PHE A 1 2.90 -31.44 0.38
N SER A 2 2.94 -30.57 -0.64
CA SER A 2 3.60 -29.29 -0.57
C SER A 2 3.04 -28.47 0.59
N LYS A 3 3.97 -27.97 1.38
CA LYS A 3 3.80 -27.08 2.52
C LYS A 3 2.96 -25.88 2.07
N ILE A 4 1.66 -25.91 2.32
CA ILE A 4 0.86 -24.69 2.30
C ILE A 4 1.19 -24.03 3.63
N VAL A 5 2.27 -23.26 3.61
CA VAL A 5 2.51 -22.26 4.63
C VAL A 5 1.40 -21.25 4.40
N VAL A 6 0.31 -21.41 5.16
CA VAL A 6 -0.57 -20.30 5.47
C VAL A 6 0.29 -19.38 6.32
N GLU A 7 1.07 -18.54 5.65
CA GLU A 7 1.51 -17.30 6.26
C GLU A 7 0.21 -16.57 6.57
N GLU A 8 -0.17 -16.63 7.86
CA GLU A 8 -1.00 -15.60 8.45
C GLU A 8 -0.53 -14.28 7.85
N ALA A 9 -1.42 -13.63 7.10
CA ALA A 9 -1.26 -12.23 6.81
C ALA A 9 -1.23 -11.53 8.18
N GLU A 10 -0.04 -11.45 8.77
CA GLU A 10 0.27 -10.49 9.82
C GLU A 10 -0.02 -9.15 9.17
N GLY A 11 -1.28 -8.72 9.32
CA GLY A 11 -1.89 -7.68 8.51
C GLY A 11 -0.93 -6.52 8.42
N PHE A 12 -0.32 -6.37 7.24
CA PHE A 12 0.68 -5.34 7.06
C PHE A 12 -0.05 -4.02 7.27
N LYS A 13 0.24 -3.39 8.41
CA LYS A 13 -0.46 -2.17 8.78
C LYS A 13 0.18 -1.05 8.02
N VAL A 14 -0.39 -0.73 6.85
CA VAL A 14 -0.07 0.49 6.14
C VAL A 14 -0.40 1.66 7.06
N THR A 15 0.65 2.32 7.55
CA THR A 15 0.53 3.45 8.47
C THR A 15 0.83 4.73 7.72
N GLY A 16 0.46 5.87 8.29
CA GLY A 16 0.72 7.16 7.65
C GLY A 16 2.20 7.52 7.51
N ARG A 17 3.08 6.75 8.14
CA ARG A 17 4.54 6.82 8.06
C ARG A 17 5.12 5.82 7.06
N THR A 18 4.30 4.94 6.50
CA THR A 18 4.72 4.00 5.46
C THR A 18 4.98 4.81 4.18
N THR A 19 6.13 4.60 3.57
CA THR A 19 6.46 5.20 2.28
C THR A 19 5.89 4.37 1.15
N ILE A 20 5.79 4.96 -0.03
CA ILE A 20 5.43 4.24 -1.25
C ILE A 20 6.40 3.08 -1.50
N GLN A 21 7.70 3.29 -1.22
CA GLN A 21 8.70 2.23 -1.29
C GLN A 21 8.39 1.08 -0.34
N GLU A 22 8.05 1.36 0.92
CA GLU A 22 7.66 0.30 1.84
C GLU A 22 6.41 -0.43 1.36
N LEU A 23 5.37 0.27 0.88
CA LEU A 23 4.20 -0.40 0.27
C LEU A 23 4.60 -1.42 -0.79
N LEU A 24 5.47 -1.03 -1.71
CA LEU A 24 6.00 -1.90 -2.76
C LEU A 24 6.81 -3.07 -2.18
N ASP A 25 7.62 -2.82 -1.17
CA ASP A 25 8.42 -3.83 -0.45
C ASP A 25 7.53 -4.87 0.25
N PHE A 26 6.38 -4.42 0.77
CA PHE A 26 5.35 -5.27 1.38
C PHE A 26 4.53 -6.07 0.37
N GLY A 27 4.80 -5.94 -0.93
CA GLY A 27 4.14 -6.73 -1.99
C GLY A 27 2.98 -5.99 -2.68
N ILE A 28 2.78 -4.70 -2.39
CA ILE A 28 1.77 -3.88 -3.06
C ILE A 28 2.41 -3.38 -4.36
N THR A 29 2.14 -4.07 -5.46
CA THR A 29 2.68 -3.69 -6.77
C THR A 29 2.16 -2.32 -7.23
N GLU A 30 2.88 -1.71 -8.17
CA GLU A 30 2.49 -0.41 -8.74
C GLU A 30 1.10 -0.46 -9.36
N GLU A 31 0.73 -1.57 -10.00
CA GLU A 31 -0.61 -1.81 -10.53
C GLU A 31 -1.68 -1.83 -9.44
N LYS A 32 -1.45 -2.55 -8.33
CA LYS A 32 -2.44 -2.61 -7.24
C LYS A 32 -2.56 -1.26 -6.53
N PHE A 33 -1.46 -0.52 -6.44
CA PHE A 33 -1.48 0.87 -6.00
C PHE A 33 -2.33 1.76 -6.91
N GLU A 34 -2.12 1.65 -8.23
CA GLU A 34 -2.91 2.37 -9.24
C GLU A 34 -4.39 1.99 -9.20
N GLU A 35 -4.72 0.72 -8.98
CA GLU A 35 -6.09 0.24 -8.87
C GLU A 35 -6.80 0.77 -7.61
N ILE A 36 -6.08 0.77 -6.49
CA ILE A 36 -6.61 1.18 -5.19
C ILE A 36 -6.75 2.70 -5.08
N THR A 37 -5.71 3.43 -5.49
CA THR A 37 -5.68 4.90 -5.42
C THR A 37 -6.32 5.56 -6.63
N GLY A 38 -6.35 4.90 -7.79
CA GLY A 38 -6.69 5.53 -9.06
C GLY A 38 -5.57 6.42 -9.63
N PHE A 39 -4.39 6.42 -9.02
CA PHE A 39 -3.25 7.25 -9.42
C PHE A 39 -1.97 6.45 -9.60
N LYS A 40 -1.15 6.86 -10.56
CA LYS A 40 0.19 6.35 -10.77
C LYS A 40 1.02 6.43 -9.50
N VAL A 41 1.79 5.38 -9.23
CA VAL A 41 2.84 5.43 -8.23
C VAL A 41 3.78 6.60 -8.54
N PRO A 42 4.06 7.49 -7.58
CA PRO A 42 4.99 8.59 -7.81
C PRO A 42 6.41 8.05 -8.04
N ASP A 43 7.16 8.66 -8.96
CA ASP A 43 8.59 8.36 -9.15
C ASP A 43 9.38 8.50 -7.84
N ASN A 44 8.96 9.46 -7.02
CA ASN A 44 9.48 9.69 -5.68
C ASN A 44 8.88 8.68 -4.69
N LYS A 45 9.42 7.45 -4.66
CA LYS A 45 8.98 6.39 -3.72
C LYS A 45 9.33 6.68 -2.25
N SER A 46 10.10 7.73 -1.99
CA SER A 46 10.45 8.20 -0.65
C SER A 46 9.34 9.04 0.02
N VAL A 47 8.26 9.37 -0.69
CA VAL A 47 7.12 10.08 -0.10
C VAL A 47 6.28 9.12 0.75
N PHE A 48 5.65 9.66 1.78
CA PHE A 48 4.68 8.92 2.57
C PHE A 48 3.43 8.66 1.76
N VAL A 49 2.94 7.42 1.79
CA VAL A 49 1.72 7.09 1.06
C VAL A 49 0.53 7.90 1.57
N ARG A 50 0.45 8.15 2.88
CA ARG A 50 -0.62 8.98 3.44
C ARG A 50 -0.58 10.40 2.91
N ASP A 51 0.61 10.99 2.82
CA ASP A 51 0.77 12.35 2.31
C ASP A 51 0.34 12.41 0.84
N PHE A 52 0.79 11.43 0.05
CA PHE A 52 0.38 11.28 -1.35
C PHE A 52 -1.14 11.12 -1.50
N ILE A 53 -1.76 10.21 -0.75
CA ILE A 53 -3.21 9.96 -0.81
C ILE A 53 -4.00 11.21 -0.39
N ILE A 54 -3.60 11.88 0.69
CA ILE A 54 -4.26 13.10 1.17
C ILE A 54 -4.08 14.25 0.15
N ASP A 55 -2.91 14.38 -0.45
CA ASP A 55 -2.63 15.36 -1.52
C ASP A 55 -3.54 15.15 -2.73
N LYS A 56 -3.84 13.88 -3.06
CA LYS A 56 -4.81 13.52 -4.10
C LYS A 56 -6.28 13.68 -3.68
N GLY A 57 -6.55 14.05 -2.43
CA GLY A 57 -7.90 14.18 -1.90
C GLY A 57 -8.59 12.84 -1.62
N LEU A 58 -7.81 11.77 -1.48
CA LEU A 58 -8.30 10.44 -1.13
C LEU A 58 -8.31 10.24 0.39
N GLU A 59 -9.12 9.29 0.85
CA GLU A 59 -9.16 8.93 2.25
C GLU A 59 -8.13 7.85 2.58
N PHE A 60 -7.09 8.22 3.34
CA PHE A 60 -6.06 7.27 3.80
C PHE A 60 -6.65 6.11 4.61
N GLY A 61 -7.74 6.36 5.35
CA GLY A 61 -8.46 5.36 6.13
C GLY A 61 -9.00 4.22 5.28
N GLU A 62 -9.70 4.53 4.19
CA GLU A 62 -10.24 3.53 3.25
C GLU A 62 -9.15 2.90 2.39
N THR A 63 -8.18 3.71 1.96
CA THR A 63 -7.15 3.24 1.03
C THR A 63 -6.18 2.24 1.67
N LYS A 64 -5.77 2.49 2.93
CA LYS A 64 -4.92 1.55 3.68
C LYS A 64 -5.63 0.23 3.97
N ASP A 65 -6.96 0.25 4.07
CA ASP A 65 -7.78 -0.94 4.32
C ASP A 65 -7.75 -1.85 3.10
N LYS A 66 -7.93 -1.26 1.90
CA LYS A 66 -7.74 -1.96 0.62
C LYS A 66 -6.33 -2.49 0.40
N PHE A 67 -5.32 -1.83 0.96
CA PHE A 67 -3.95 -2.32 0.93
C PHE A 67 -3.69 -3.46 1.93
N ALA A 68 -4.47 -3.56 2.99
CA ALA A 68 -4.39 -4.63 3.98
C ALA A 68 -5.26 -5.85 3.62
N GLU A 69 -5.98 -5.79 2.50
CA GLU A 69 -6.87 -6.83 1.92
C GLU A 69 -6.16 -7.68 0.84
#